data_AF-A0A7W5YCZ2-F1
#
_entry.id   AF-A0A7W5YCZ2-F1
#
_cell.length_a   1.000
_cell.length_b   1.000
_cell.length_c   1.000
_cell.angle_alpha   90.00
_cell.angle_beta   90.00
_cell.angle_gamma   90.00
#
_symmetry.space_group_name_H-M   'P 1'
#
loop_
_entity.id
_entity.type
_entity.pdbx_description
1 polymer ?
#
loop_
_entity_poly.entity_id
_entity_poly.type
_entity_poly.pdbx_seq_one_letter_code
_entity_poly.pdbx_strand_id
1 'polypeptide(L)'
;MIPRSRILAALALILVAGCSSTPDEPSPQQMRPLALKEQASSVAKGDHGYVVSWAGVLGNSNPWHFGENVVATIVGVDAKGAEVFRMDQPLDAIPPSGTLAFTGQAVTGAKPEKVTISHRSAQWRQTARVPSSLRKFPVSRVQTIKQKDGTYLVTGDVGNPYVLPASSLAVSALLRDKSGKLLGGASTFVDDVRAGKTPRFILTVEGLPSSTQVGATEVVARTWGSTGRPYEELAMGGAVPVHTVKPRTAPFAKDKGRHAVPGEGKP
;
A
#
# COMPACT_ATOMS: atom_id res chain seq x y z
N MET A 1 89.48 32.64 -6.31
CA MET A 1 88.60 33.47 -5.45
C MET A 1 87.17 33.02 -5.63
N ILE A 2 86.43 33.03 -4.54
CA ILE A 2 85.13 32.43 -4.25
C ILE A 2 84.03 32.84 -5.27
N PRO A 3 83.12 31.90 -5.61
CA PRO A 3 81.70 32.21 -5.43
C PRO A 3 81.00 31.16 -4.56
N ARG A 4 80.34 31.64 -3.51
CA ARG A 4 79.46 30.89 -2.60
C ARG A 4 78.09 30.72 -3.28
N SER A 5 77.76 29.49 -3.66
CA SER A 5 76.40 29.08 -4.03
C SER A 5 75.48 29.09 -2.81
N ARG A 6 74.34 29.78 -2.93
CA ARG A 6 73.22 29.66 -1.98
C ARG A 6 72.41 28.43 -2.36
N ILE A 7 72.45 27.39 -1.53
CA ILE A 7 71.54 26.25 -1.57
C ILE A 7 70.37 26.61 -0.64
N LEU A 8 69.18 26.82 -1.21
CA LEU A 8 67.93 26.90 -0.48
C LEU A 8 67.38 25.47 -0.35
N ALA A 9 67.21 25.04 0.90
CA ALA A 9 66.71 23.74 1.29
C ALA A 9 65.22 23.59 0.91
N ALA A 10 64.92 22.52 0.17
CA ALA A 10 63.55 22.06 -0.04
C ALA A 10 63.12 21.20 1.16
N LEU A 11 62.11 21.66 1.90
CA LEU A 11 61.42 20.84 2.89
C LEU A 11 60.51 19.85 2.14
N ALA A 12 60.82 18.57 2.24
CA ALA A 12 59.93 17.50 1.84
C ALA A 12 58.85 17.30 2.93
N LEU A 13 57.59 17.55 2.59
CA LEU A 13 56.45 17.16 3.40
C LEU A 13 55.86 15.86 2.83
N ILE A 14 56.12 14.76 3.53
CA ILE A 14 55.49 13.46 3.31
C ILE A 14 54.11 13.51 3.98
N LEU A 15 53.04 13.55 3.19
CA LEU A 15 51.68 13.29 3.64
C LEU A 15 51.27 11.90 3.16
N VAL A 16 51.13 10.96 4.10
CA VAL A 16 50.50 9.65 3.85
C VAL A 16 49.14 9.64 4.57
N ALA A 17 48.17 9.01 3.90
CA ALA A 17 46.84 8.60 4.36
C ALA A 17 45.68 9.61 4.16
N GLY A 18 45.02 9.48 3.01
CA GLY A 18 43.62 9.83 2.80
C GLY A 18 42.99 8.74 1.93
N CYS A 19 42.09 7.97 2.52
CA CYS A 19 41.61 6.67 2.05
C CYS A 19 40.98 6.71 0.65
N SER A 20 41.25 5.62 -0.07
CA SER A 20 40.55 5.14 -1.26
C SER A 20 39.05 5.46 -1.24
N SER A 21 38.60 6.27 -2.19
CA SER A 21 37.20 6.34 -2.60
C SER A 21 36.81 4.96 -3.12
N THR A 22 36.02 4.25 -2.33
CA THR A 22 35.31 3.03 -2.72
C THR A 22 34.49 3.28 -3.99
N PRO A 23 34.42 2.32 -4.93
CA PRO A 23 33.56 2.44 -6.11
C PRO A 23 32.10 2.48 -5.67
N ASP A 24 31.38 3.51 -6.13
CA ASP A 24 29.92 3.61 -6.19
C ASP A 24 29.15 3.13 -4.95
N GLU A 25 29.14 3.95 -3.89
CA GLU A 25 27.94 3.97 -3.05
C GLU A 25 26.78 4.50 -3.93
N PRO A 26 25.71 3.71 -4.16
CA PRO A 26 24.57 4.22 -4.90
C PRO A 26 24.03 5.44 -4.15
N SER A 27 23.97 6.58 -4.83
CA SER A 27 23.32 7.79 -4.32
C SER A 27 21.98 7.42 -3.68
N PRO A 28 21.59 8.00 -2.52
CA PRO A 28 20.30 7.70 -1.91
C PRO A 28 19.22 7.88 -2.97
N GLN A 29 18.61 6.78 -3.44
CA GLN A 29 17.54 6.86 -4.41
C GLN A 29 16.47 7.76 -3.80
N GLN A 30 16.22 8.91 -4.42
CA GLN A 30 15.22 9.84 -3.91
C GLN A 30 13.88 9.11 -3.93
N MET A 31 13.32 8.87 -2.74
CA MET A 31 12.06 8.15 -2.61
C MET A 31 10.95 8.93 -3.30
N ARG A 32 10.18 8.25 -4.15
CA ARG A 32 9.04 8.85 -4.83
C ARG A 32 7.88 9.02 -3.84
N PRO A 33 7.22 10.19 -3.77
CA PRO A 33 6.05 10.36 -2.91
C PRO A 33 4.96 9.32 -3.21
N LEU A 34 4.14 9.03 -2.20
CA LEU A 34 2.90 8.30 -2.44
C LEU A 34 1.99 9.12 -3.35
N ALA A 35 1.25 8.41 -4.21
CA ALA A 35 0.27 9.02 -5.09
C ALA A 35 -1.15 8.64 -4.64
N LEU A 36 -2.00 9.62 -4.39
CA LEU A 36 -3.45 9.40 -4.29
C LEU A 36 -4.01 9.18 -5.70
N LYS A 37 -4.08 7.90 -6.09
CA LYS A 37 -4.46 7.47 -7.45
C LYS A 37 -5.94 7.65 -7.71
N GLU A 38 -6.75 7.37 -6.70
CA GLU A 38 -8.20 7.43 -6.76
C GLU A 38 -8.73 7.96 -5.44
N GLN A 39 -9.85 8.68 -5.51
CA GLN A 39 -10.63 9.07 -4.34
C GLN A 39 -12.09 9.21 -4.71
N ALA A 40 -12.96 8.92 -3.73
CA ALA A 40 -14.38 9.18 -3.80
C ALA A 40 -14.87 9.60 -2.41
N SER A 41 -15.91 10.41 -2.40
CA SER A 41 -16.60 10.81 -1.17
C SER A 41 -18.07 11.00 -1.46
N SER A 42 -18.91 10.72 -0.46
CA SER A 42 -20.33 10.97 -0.53
C SER A 42 -20.83 11.54 0.79
N VAL A 43 -21.90 12.32 0.70
CA VAL A 43 -22.56 12.94 1.85
C VAL A 43 -24.04 12.57 1.79
N ALA A 44 -24.51 11.86 2.80
CA ALA A 44 -25.90 11.47 2.94
C ALA A 44 -26.50 12.10 4.20
N LYS A 45 -27.78 12.50 4.14
CA LYS A 45 -28.50 12.92 5.34
C LYS A 45 -28.88 11.68 6.16
N GLY A 46 -28.54 11.66 7.43
CA GLY A 46 -28.96 10.64 8.39
C GLY A 46 -29.71 11.27 9.57
N ASP A 47 -30.15 10.42 10.50
CA ASP A 47 -30.96 10.84 11.66
C ASP A 47 -30.20 11.76 12.61
N HIS A 48 -28.87 11.60 12.71
CA HIS A 48 -28.00 12.33 13.63
C HIS A 48 -27.12 13.39 12.95
N GLY A 49 -27.40 13.76 11.70
CA GLY A 49 -26.60 14.74 10.97
C GLY A 49 -26.40 14.38 9.51
N TYR A 50 -25.19 14.57 9.01
CA TYR A 50 -24.77 14.16 7.69
C TYR A 50 -23.67 13.10 7.83
N VAL A 51 -23.88 11.95 7.20
CA VAL A 51 -22.87 10.90 7.10
C VAL A 51 -21.97 11.23 5.92
N VAL A 52 -20.70 11.44 6.21
CA VAL A 52 -19.64 11.65 5.23
C VAL A 52 -18.88 10.34 5.09
N SER A 53 -18.94 9.72 3.93
CA SER A 53 -18.18 8.50 3.61
C SER A 53 -17.07 8.85 2.62
N TRP A 54 -15.91 8.20 2.75
CA TRP A 54 -14.81 8.36 1.81
C TRP A 54 -14.12 7.04 1.51
N ALA A 55 -13.52 6.97 0.33
CA ALA A 55 -12.64 5.90 -0.10
C ALA A 55 -11.48 6.50 -0.90
N GLY A 56 -10.30 5.90 -0.76
CA GLY A 56 -9.13 6.30 -1.53
C GLY A 56 -8.20 5.13 -1.82
N VAL A 57 -7.36 5.31 -2.85
CA VAL A 57 -6.32 4.37 -3.23
C VAL A 57 -4.99 5.09 -3.29
N LEU A 58 -4.09 4.81 -2.33
CA LEU A 58 -2.70 5.26 -2.39
C LEU A 58 -1.86 4.27 -3.17
N GLY A 59 -0.94 4.78 -4.00
CA GLY A 59 0.05 4.00 -4.73
C GLY A 59 1.46 4.29 -4.24
N ASN A 60 2.22 3.22 -4.03
CA ASN A 60 3.65 3.28 -3.75
C ASN A 60 4.43 2.82 -4.99
N SER A 61 5.22 3.73 -5.56
CA SER A 61 6.05 3.41 -6.73
C SER A 61 7.46 2.96 -6.33
N ASN A 62 7.83 2.98 -5.06
CA ASN A 62 9.17 2.59 -4.61
C ASN A 62 9.27 1.05 -4.54
N PRO A 63 10.20 0.42 -5.28
CA PRO A 63 10.19 -1.03 -5.47
C PRO A 63 10.69 -1.82 -4.26
N TRP A 64 11.42 -1.19 -3.36
CA TRP A 64 12.07 -1.85 -2.23
C TRP A 64 11.73 -1.22 -0.87
N HIS A 65 10.75 -0.32 -0.81
CA HIS A 65 10.43 0.43 0.40
C HIS A 65 8.95 0.38 0.70
N PHE A 66 8.59 0.06 1.95
CA PHE A 66 7.27 0.32 2.48
C PHE A 66 7.09 1.83 2.71
N GLY A 67 5.90 2.33 2.43
CA GLY A 67 5.46 3.61 2.97
C GLY A 67 4.76 3.39 4.31
N GLU A 68 5.39 3.76 5.41
CA GLU A 68 4.92 3.52 6.77
C GLU A 68 4.43 4.79 7.46
N ASN A 69 3.65 4.60 8.53
CA ASN A 69 3.16 5.67 9.41
C ASN A 69 2.48 6.82 8.66
N VAL A 70 1.73 6.46 7.60
CA VAL A 70 1.00 7.41 6.77
C VAL A 70 -0.28 7.81 7.49
N VAL A 71 -0.62 9.09 7.40
CA VAL A 71 -1.88 9.64 7.89
C VAL A 71 -2.56 10.33 6.72
N ALA A 72 -3.79 9.92 6.42
CA ALA A 72 -4.69 10.67 5.54
C ALA A 72 -5.41 11.74 6.35
N THR A 73 -5.52 12.95 5.81
CA THR A 73 -6.33 14.03 6.37
C THR A 73 -7.52 14.26 5.46
N ILE A 74 -8.71 14.07 6.01
CA ILE A 74 -10.00 14.27 5.34
C ILE A 74 -10.61 15.55 5.87
N VAL A 75 -10.97 16.47 4.98
CA VAL A 75 -11.56 17.77 5.32
C VAL A 75 -12.86 17.95 4.55
N GLY A 76 -13.93 18.30 5.26
CA GLY A 76 -15.20 18.70 4.68
C GLY A 76 -15.42 20.19 4.86
N VAL A 77 -15.77 20.89 3.78
CA VAL A 77 -16.11 22.32 3.80
C VAL A 77 -17.55 22.55 3.33
N ASP A 78 -18.20 23.56 3.88
CA ASP A 78 -19.54 23.99 3.45
C ASP A 78 -19.51 24.85 2.18
N ALA A 79 -20.70 25.32 1.76
CA ALA A 79 -20.89 26.19 0.59
C ALA A 79 -20.11 27.52 0.66
N LYS A 80 -19.81 27.99 1.87
CA LYS A 80 -19.07 29.23 2.12
C LYS A 80 -17.56 28.98 2.23
N GLY A 81 -17.13 27.73 2.13
CA GLY A 81 -15.74 27.31 2.29
C GLY A 81 -15.30 27.15 3.74
N ALA A 82 -16.21 27.22 4.71
CA ALA A 82 -15.87 26.99 6.11
C ALA A 82 -15.69 25.49 6.38
N GLU A 83 -14.65 25.13 7.14
CA GLU A 83 -14.44 23.75 7.58
C GLU A 83 -15.55 23.35 8.55
N VAL A 84 -16.29 22.29 8.18
CA VAL A 84 -17.35 21.71 9.00
C VAL A 84 -16.98 20.35 9.58
N PHE A 85 -15.86 19.79 9.09
CA PHE A 85 -15.36 18.49 9.51
C PHE A 85 -13.88 18.33 9.15
N ARG A 86 -13.14 17.68 10.06
CA ARG A 86 -11.78 17.22 9.81
C ARG A 86 -11.49 15.92 10.56
N MET A 87 -10.82 15.01 9.88
CA MET A 87 -10.38 13.73 10.45
C MET A 87 -8.98 13.40 9.97
N ASP A 88 -8.11 13.01 10.91
CA ASP A 88 -6.83 12.40 10.61
C ASP A 88 -6.95 10.88 10.80
N GLN A 89 -6.77 10.13 9.72
CA GLN A 89 -6.88 8.69 9.68
C GLN A 89 -5.49 8.05 9.52
N PRO A 90 -4.97 7.38 10.56
CA PRO A 90 -3.79 6.52 10.41
C PRO A 90 -4.07 5.40 9.41
N LEU A 91 -3.09 5.13 8.55
CA LEU A 91 -3.21 4.15 7.47
C LEU A 91 -2.24 2.98 7.67
N ASP A 92 -2.60 1.84 7.10
CA ASP A 92 -1.73 0.67 7.02
C ASP A 92 -0.47 0.97 6.18
N ALA A 93 0.61 0.26 6.44
CA ALA A 93 1.83 0.40 5.64
C ALA A 93 1.60 -0.02 4.18
N ILE A 94 1.98 0.83 3.21
CA ILE A 94 1.79 0.58 1.79
C ILE A 94 2.96 -0.27 1.26
N PRO A 95 2.72 -1.47 0.71
CA PRO A 95 3.79 -2.37 0.28
C PRO A 95 4.61 -1.80 -0.88
N PRO A 96 5.87 -2.24 -1.06
CA PRO A 96 6.69 -1.88 -2.19
C PRO A 96 6.00 -2.17 -3.53
N SER A 97 6.07 -1.22 -4.47
CA SER A 97 5.37 -1.29 -5.78
C SER A 97 3.86 -1.59 -5.70
N GLY A 98 3.23 -1.35 -4.55
CA GLY A 98 1.87 -1.76 -4.28
C GLY A 98 0.88 -0.60 -4.12
N THR A 99 -0.32 -0.95 -3.67
CA THR A 99 -1.38 0.01 -3.37
C THR A 99 -1.98 -0.23 -1.98
N LEU A 100 -2.65 0.80 -1.47
CA LEU A 100 -3.48 0.74 -0.28
C LEU A 100 -4.84 1.34 -0.58
N ALA A 101 -5.87 0.49 -0.54
CA ALA A 101 -7.24 0.93 -0.40
C ALA A 101 -7.49 1.30 1.07
N PHE A 102 -8.10 2.46 1.32
CA PHE A 102 -8.56 2.86 2.65
C PHE A 102 -9.94 3.49 2.53
N THR A 103 -10.74 3.31 3.57
CA THR A 103 -12.11 3.81 3.64
C THR A 103 -12.37 4.36 5.03
N GLY A 104 -13.41 5.18 5.16
CA GLY A 104 -13.84 5.68 6.45
C GLY A 104 -15.16 6.43 6.35
N GLN A 105 -15.70 6.73 7.52
CA GLN A 105 -16.93 7.48 7.67
C GLN A 105 -16.90 8.35 8.91
N ALA A 106 -17.65 9.45 8.87
CA ALA A 106 -17.88 10.31 10.02
C ALA A 106 -19.27 10.95 9.95
N VAL A 107 -19.80 11.35 11.10
CA VAL A 107 -21.06 12.10 11.18
C VAL A 107 -20.75 13.56 11.49
N THR A 108 -21.36 14.48 10.75
CA THR A 108 -21.17 15.93 10.89
C THR A 108 -22.50 16.63 11.11
N GLY A 109 -22.51 17.70 11.92
CA GLY A 109 -23.73 18.46 12.18
C GLY A 109 -24.17 19.30 10.98
N ALA A 110 -23.22 19.88 10.26
CA ALA A 110 -23.44 20.65 9.04
C ALA A 110 -23.10 19.83 7.79
N LYS A 111 -23.80 20.11 6.67
CA LYS A 111 -23.58 19.44 5.40
C LYS A 111 -22.29 19.93 4.75
N PRO A 112 -21.27 19.09 4.54
CA PRO A 112 -20.17 19.46 3.66
C PRO A 112 -20.66 19.50 2.21
N GLU A 113 -20.27 20.53 1.48
CA GLU A 113 -20.47 20.61 0.03
C GLU A 113 -19.30 19.96 -0.72
N LYS A 114 -18.10 20.03 -0.16
CA LYS A 114 -16.90 19.43 -0.72
C LYS A 114 -16.12 18.68 0.35
N VAL A 115 -15.64 17.50 0.00
CA VAL A 115 -14.74 16.69 0.82
C VAL A 115 -13.43 16.53 0.06
N THR A 116 -12.31 16.75 0.75
CA THR A 116 -10.97 16.59 0.19
C THR A 116 -10.16 15.62 1.02
N ILE A 117 -9.41 14.76 0.35
CA ILE A 117 -8.46 13.84 0.97
C ILE A 117 -7.05 14.29 0.60
N SER A 118 -6.21 14.46 1.61
CA SER A 118 -4.77 14.62 1.47
C SER A 118 -4.04 13.63 2.36
N HIS A 119 -2.72 13.53 2.23
CA HIS A 119 -1.92 12.67 3.10
C HIS A 119 -0.57 13.31 3.42
N ARG A 120 0.00 12.94 4.56
CA ARG A 120 1.37 13.32 4.92
C ARG A 120 2.38 12.45 4.17
N SER A 121 3.63 12.90 4.13
CA SER A 121 4.74 12.11 3.60
C SER A 121 4.90 10.82 4.40
N ALA A 122 5.14 9.71 3.70
CA ALA A 122 5.40 8.43 4.33
C ALA A 122 6.80 8.39 4.96
N GLN A 123 6.95 7.58 6.00
CA GLN A 123 8.25 7.12 6.43
C GLN A 123 8.67 5.93 5.56
N TRP A 124 9.76 6.09 4.82
CA TRP A 124 10.25 5.07 3.92
C TRP A 124 11.13 4.09 4.68
N ARG A 125 10.72 2.82 4.70
CA ARG A 125 11.52 1.75 5.28
C ARG A 125 11.80 0.70 4.21
N GLN A 126 13.07 0.38 4.03
CA GLN A 126 13.47 -0.70 3.14
C GLN A 126 12.86 -2.02 3.61
N THR A 127 12.32 -2.80 2.67
CA THR A 127 11.80 -4.13 3.00
C THR A 127 12.94 -5.10 3.31
N ALA A 128 12.74 -5.93 4.32
CA ALA A 128 13.65 -7.00 4.71
C ALA A 128 13.54 -8.24 3.80
N ARG A 129 12.57 -8.26 2.87
CA ARG A 129 12.30 -9.40 1.98
C ARG A 129 12.21 -8.95 0.54
N VAL A 130 12.43 -9.88 -0.39
CA VAL A 130 12.15 -9.61 -1.80
C VAL A 130 10.66 -9.30 -1.99
N PRO A 131 10.27 -8.22 -2.70
CA PRO A 131 8.86 -7.82 -2.86
C PRO A 131 7.94 -8.93 -3.36
N SER A 132 8.44 -9.85 -4.20
CA SER A 132 7.69 -11.00 -4.69
C SER A 132 7.27 -12.00 -3.60
N SER A 133 7.86 -11.93 -2.41
CA SER A 133 7.44 -12.71 -1.24
C SER A 133 6.26 -12.08 -0.48
N LEU A 134 5.93 -10.82 -0.76
CA LEU A 134 4.77 -10.10 -0.21
C LEU A 134 3.53 -10.42 -1.05
N ARG A 135 3.03 -11.66 -0.91
CA ARG A 135 1.91 -12.21 -1.66
C ARG A 135 0.57 -11.63 -1.21
N LYS A 136 -0.26 -11.26 -2.18
CA LYS A 136 -1.65 -10.84 -1.94
C LYS A 136 -2.47 -11.97 -1.31
N PHE A 137 -3.33 -11.62 -0.36
CA PHE A 137 -4.31 -12.55 0.19
C PHE A 137 -5.39 -12.85 -0.87
N PRO A 138 -5.64 -14.13 -1.20
CA PRO A 138 -6.66 -14.49 -2.16
C PRO A 138 -8.04 -14.16 -1.62
N VAL A 139 -8.84 -13.50 -2.44
CA VAL A 139 -10.25 -13.20 -2.17
C VAL A 139 -11.10 -13.94 -3.20
N SER A 140 -12.20 -14.55 -2.75
CA SER A 140 -13.06 -15.36 -3.62
C SER A 140 -14.53 -15.23 -3.24
N ARG A 141 -15.41 -15.73 -4.13
CA ARG A 141 -16.87 -15.78 -3.93
C ARG A 141 -17.48 -14.43 -3.52
N VAL A 142 -16.93 -13.34 -4.05
CA VAL A 142 -17.42 -11.98 -3.78
C VAL A 142 -18.82 -11.82 -4.34
N GLN A 143 -19.74 -11.38 -3.49
CA GLN A 143 -21.09 -10.99 -3.87
C GLN A 143 -21.35 -9.58 -3.37
N THR A 144 -22.11 -8.81 -4.15
CA THR A 144 -22.53 -7.45 -3.79
C THR A 144 -24.03 -7.34 -4.04
N ILE A 145 -24.77 -7.03 -2.98
CA ILE A 145 -26.23 -7.02 -2.99
C ILE A 145 -26.70 -5.65 -2.52
N LYS A 146 -27.36 -4.92 -3.41
CA LYS A 146 -28.03 -3.66 -3.04
C LYS A 146 -29.21 -3.97 -2.11
N GLN A 147 -29.22 -3.35 -0.95
CA GLN A 147 -30.28 -3.46 0.04
C GLN A 147 -31.41 -2.46 -0.25
N LYS A 148 -32.56 -2.65 0.40
CA LYS A 148 -33.74 -1.80 0.20
C LYS A 148 -33.53 -0.36 0.68
N ASP A 149 -32.68 -0.17 1.69
CA ASP A 149 -32.27 1.13 2.23
C ASP A 149 -31.22 1.85 1.36
N GLY A 150 -30.80 1.24 0.25
CA GLY A 150 -29.81 1.80 -0.67
C GLY A 150 -28.36 1.48 -0.32
N THR A 151 -28.11 0.82 0.82
CA THR A 151 -26.77 0.31 1.17
C THR A 151 -26.38 -0.89 0.32
N TYR A 152 -25.10 -1.26 0.33
CA TYR A 152 -24.60 -2.42 -0.40
C TYR A 152 -23.95 -3.41 0.57
N LEU A 153 -24.55 -4.59 0.68
CA LEU A 153 -23.97 -5.71 1.41
C LEU A 153 -22.94 -6.39 0.53
N VAL A 154 -21.68 -6.44 0.99
CA VAL A 154 -20.59 -7.16 0.33
C VAL A 154 -20.19 -8.33 1.19
N THR A 155 -20.16 -9.52 0.58
CA THR A 155 -19.69 -10.74 1.25
C THR A 155 -18.73 -11.49 0.35
N GLY A 156 -17.91 -12.35 0.93
CA GLY A 156 -17.01 -13.23 0.22
C GLY A 156 -16.10 -13.95 1.21
N ASP A 157 -15.04 -14.55 0.72
CA ASP A 157 -14.08 -15.26 1.56
C ASP A 157 -12.65 -14.81 1.29
N VAL A 158 -11.85 -14.82 2.34
CA VAL A 158 -10.42 -14.49 2.30
C VAL A 158 -9.61 -15.72 2.68
N GLY A 159 -8.61 -16.06 1.89
CA GLY A 159 -7.64 -17.11 2.21
C GLY A 159 -6.28 -16.53 2.62
N ASN A 160 -5.37 -17.40 3.06
CA ASN A 160 -4.02 -17.04 3.43
C ASN A 160 -2.98 -17.73 2.53
N PRO A 161 -2.12 -16.97 1.80
CA PRO A 161 -1.08 -17.53 0.94
C PRO A 161 0.18 -17.94 1.72
N TYR A 162 0.22 -17.73 3.04
CA TYR A 162 1.35 -17.98 3.94
C TYR A 162 1.12 -19.21 4.82
N VAL A 163 2.23 -19.83 5.23
CA VAL A 163 2.20 -20.97 6.18
C VAL A 163 1.76 -20.50 7.56
N LEU A 164 2.27 -19.34 8.00
CA LEU A 164 1.89 -18.74 9.27
C LEU A 164 0.46 -18.17 9.20
N PRO A 165 -0.33 -18.31 10.28
CA PRO A 165 -1.64 -17.68 10.36
C PRO A 165 -1.51 -16.16 10.36
N ALA A 166 -2.38 -15.48 9.62
CA ALA A 166 -2.54 -14.04 9.75
C ALA A 166 -3.49 -13.76 10.91
N SER A 167 -2.99 -13.09 11.94
CA SER A 167 -3.75 -12.80 13.17
C SER A 167 -5.02 -12.02 12.90
N SER A 168 -4.93 -10.97 12.08
CA SER A 168 -6.05 -10.17 11.60
C SER A 168 -5.73 -9.58 10.23
N LEU A 169 -6.72 -9.62 9.33
CA LEU A 169 -6.66 -9.00 8.01
C LEU A 169 -7.68 -7.87 7.92
N ALA A 170 -7.23 -6.71 7.47
CA ALA A 170 -8.12 -5.65 7.01
C ALA A 170 -8.63 -6.04 5.61
N VAL A 171 -9.94 -6.16 5.46
CA VAL A 171 -10.63 -6.44 4.20
C VAL A 171 -11.38 -5.20 3.79
N SER A 172 -11.02 -4.62 2.65
CA SER A 172 -11.67 -3.43 2.11
C SER A 172 -12.40 -3.77 0.81
N ALA A 173 -13.67 -3.37 0.72
CA ALA A 173 -14.43 -3.41 -0.52
C ALA A 173 -14.55 -2.01 -1.10
N LEU A 174 -14.18 -1.87 -2.38
CA LEU A 174 -14.32 -0.66 -3.16
C LEU A 174 -15.40 -0.88 -4.22
N LEU A 175 -16.44 -0.06 -4.17
CA LEU A 175 -17.52 -0.08 -5.16
C LEU A 175 -17.15 0.80 -6.33
N ARG A 176 -17.34 0.28 -7.54
CA ARG A 176 -17.02 0.95 -8.80
C ARG A 176 -18.25 1.02 -9.70
N ASP A 177 -18.34 2.07 -10.50
CA ASP A 177 -19.35 2.14 -11.55
C ASP A 177 -19.00 1.23 -12.73
N LYS A 178 -19.85 1.20 -13.77
CA LYS A 178 -19.61 0.40 -14.98
C LYS A 178 -18.37 0.80 -15.77
N SER A 179 -17.87 2.03 -15.59
CA SER A 179 -16.63 2.52 -16.22
C SER A 179 -15.38 2.20 -15.39
N GLY A 180 -15.56 1.66 -14.18
CA GLY A 180 -14.47 1.35 -13.24
C GLY A 180 -14.13 2.49 -12.29
N LYS A 181 -14.85 3.62 -12.33
CA LYS A 181 -14.61 4.75 -11.43
C LYS A 181 -14.99 4.39 -9.99
N LEU A 182 -14.13 4.74 -9.03
CA LEU A 182 -14.39 4.58 -7.60
C LEU A 182 -15.62 5.39 -7.18
N LEU A 183 -16.56 4.73 -6.52
CA LEU A 183 -17.80 5.32 -5.97
C LEU A 183 -17.72 5.52 -4.46
N GLY A 184 -17.10 4.56 -3.76
CA GLY A 184 -17.01 4.52 -2.31
C GLY A 184 -16.51 3.15 -1.85
N GLY A 185 -16.59 2.89 -0.55
CA GLY A 185 -16.17 1.61 0.00
C GLY A 185 -16.35 1.54 1.50
N ALA A 186 -16.11 0.35 2.05
CA ALA A 186 -16.04 0.11 3.48
C ALA A 186 -14.99 -0.96 3.78
N SER A 187 -14.59 -1.05 5.04
CA SER A 187 -13.60 -2.01 5.51
C SER A 187 -14.12 -2.78 6.72
N THR A 188 -13.68 -4.02 6.86
CA THR A 188 -13.94 -4.90 8.00
C THR A 188 -12.68 -5.69 8.35
N PHE A 189 -12.73 -6.47 9.41
CA PHE A 189 -11.62 -7.32 9.85
C PHE A 189 -12.01 -8.78 9.82
N VAL A 190 -11.04 -9.63 9.48
CA VAL A 190 -11.16 -11.08 9.59
C VAL A 190 -9.97 -11.61 10.36
N ASP A 191 -10.24 -12.24 11.48
CA ASP A 191 -9.22 -12.76 12.39
C ASP A 191 -8.89 -14.22 12.11
N ASP A 192 -7.71 -14.65 12.58
CA ASP A 192 -7.20 -16.02 12.52
C ASP A 192 -7.31 -16.68 11.13
N VAL A 193 -6.83 -15.98 10.09
CA VAL A 193 -6.87 -16.48 8.72
C VAL A 193 -5.70 -17.45 8.50
N ARG A 194 -6.01 -18.75 8.52
CA ARG A 194 -5.01 -19.83 8.39
C ARG A 194 -4.89 -20.36 6.96
N ALA A 195 -3.74 -20.93 6.64
CA ALA A 195 -3.54 -21.68 5.40
C ALA A 195 -4.62 -22.75 5.20
N GLY A 196 -5.17 -22.84 3.99
CA GLY A 196 -6.22 -23.82 3.63
C GLY A 196 -7.60 -23.55 4.25
N LYS A 197 -7.76 -22.50 5.06
CA LYS A 197 -9.05 -21.99 5.51
C LYS A 197 -9.42 -20.74 4.70
N THR A 198 -10.71 -20.55 4.52
CA THR A 198 -11.27 -19.38 3.81
C THR A 198 -12.43 -18.79 4.63
N PRO A 199 -12.16 -18.13 5.77
CA PRO A 199 -13.19 -17.47 6.55
C PRO A 199 -13.97 -16.45 5.71
N ARG A 200 -15.27 -16.35 6.01
CA ARG A 200 -16.18 -15.41 5.36
C ARG A 200 -16.00 -14.02 5.95
N PHE A 201 -15.99 -13.00 5.09
CA PHE A 201 -16.18 -11.62 5.49
C PHE A 201 -17.58 -11.13 5.10
N ILE A 202 -18.10 -10.18 5.88
CA ILE A 202 -19.35 -9.48 5.64
C ILE A 202 -19.08 -8.01 5.99
N LEU A 203 -19.44 -7.10 5.09
CA LEU A 203 -19.38 -5.66 5.34
C LEU A 203 -20.50 -4.96 4.57
N THR A 204 -20.94 -3.81 5.09
CA THR A 204 -21.93 -2.95 4.44
C THR A 204 -21.25 -1.67 3.99
N VAL A 205 -21.47 -1.28 2.74
CA VAL A 205 -21.06 0.02 2.22
C VAL A 205 -22.27 0.95 2.25
N GLU A 206 -22.12 2.06 2.95
CA GLU A 206 -23.18 3.02 3.23
C GLU A 206 -22.84 4.42 2.70
N GLY A 207 -23.82 5.31 2.75
CA GLY A 207 -23.63 6.73 2.41
C GLY A 207 -23.56 7.03 0.91
N LEU A 208 -23.74 6.05 0.03
CA LEU A 208 -23.87 6.29 -1.41
C LEU A 208 -25.25 6.88 -1.76
N PRO A 209 -25.36 7.81 -2.73
CA PRO A 209 -26.65 8.26 -3.23
C PRO A 209 -27.51 7.09 -3.72
N SER A 210 -28.82 7.10 -3.45
CA SER A 210 -29.73 5.99 -3.78
C SER A 210 -29.80 5.67 -5.28
N SER A 211 -29.59 6.69 -6.13
CA SER A 211 -29.52 6.58 -7.60
C SER A 211 -28.21 5.95 -8.11
N THR A 212 -27.21 5.74 -7.24
CA THR A 212 -25.92 5.16 -7.62
C THR A 212 -26.11 3.74 -8.15
N GLN A 213 -25.50 3.47 -9.31
CA GLN A 213 -25.44 2.15 -9.91
C GLN A 213 -24.01 1.60 -9.78
N VAL A 214 -23.86 0.57 -8.95
CA VAL A 214 -22.60 -0.17 -8.83
C VAL A 214 -22.50 -1.16 -9.99
N GLY A 215 -21.39 -1.08 -10.72
CA GLY A 215 -21.07 -1.98 -11.84
C GLY A 215 -20.11 -3.10 -11.44
N ALA A 216 -19.21 -2.85 -10.50
CA ALA A 216 -18.24 -3.83 -10.02
C ALA A 216 -17.84 -3.56 -8.56
N THR A 217 -17.35 -4.61 -7.89
CA THR A 217 -16.79 -4.53 -6.54
C THR A 217 -15.40 -5.11 -6.54
N GLU A 218 -14.42 -4.31 -6.16
CA GLU A 218 -13.05 -4.75 -5.92
C GLU A 218 -12.89 -5.02 -4.42
N VAL A 219 -12.40 -6.20 -4.05
CA VAL A 219 -12.12 -6.53 -2.65
C VAL A 219 -10.63 -6.83 -2.49
N VAL A 220 -10.01 -6.17 -1.51
CA VAL A 220 -8.60 -6.36 -1.18
C VAL A 220 -8.47 -6.71 0.29
N ALA A 221 -7.72 -7.78 0.57
CA ALA A 221 -7.34 -8.16 1.92
C ALA A 221 -5.84 -7.96 2.13
N ARG A 222 -5.46 -7.47 3.30
CA ARG A 222 -4.08 -7.15 3.67
C ARG A 222 -3.87 -7.28 5.18
N THR A 223 -2.61 -7.35 5.60
CA THR A 223 -2.26 -7.16 7.01
C THR A 223 -2.60 -5.73 7.45
N TRP A 224 -3.12 -5.60 8.65
CA TRP A 224 -3.36 -4.31 9.30
C TRP A 224 -2.13 -3.86 10.11
N GLY A 225 -1.88 -2.55 10.15
CA GLY A 225 -0.84 -1.92 10.96
C GLY A 225 -0.04 -0.88 10.19
N SER A 226 0.41 0.16 10.90
CA SER A 226 1.14 1.30 10.31
C SER A 226 2.56 0.96 9.84
N THR A 227 3.04 -0.26 10.11
CA THR A 227 4.33 -0.78 9.65
C THR A 227 4.13 -2.05 8.82
N GLY A 228 5.06 -2.32 7.89
CA GLY A 228 5.07 -3.52 7.06
C GLY A 228 5.50 -4.79 7.81
N ARG A 229 5.85 -4.70 9.10
CA ARG A 229 6.34 -5.84 9.89
C ARG A 229 5.39 -7.04 9.89
N PRO A 230 4.06 -6.90 10.10
CA PRO A 230 3.17 -8.06 10.07
C PRO A 230 3.20 -8.80 8.72
N TYR A 231 3.33 -8.06 7.61
CA TYR A 231 3.42 -8.65 6.28
C TYR A 231 4.75 -9.39 6.07
N GLU A 232 5.84 -8.79 6.56
CA GLU A 232 7.18 -9.38 6.48
C GLU A 232 7.33 -10.61 7.37
N GLU A 233 6.71 -10.64 8.55
CA GLU A 233 6.65 -11.80 9.43
C GLU A 233 5.99 -13.01 8.75
N LEU A 234 4.84 -12.78 8.09
CA LEU A 234 4.19 -13.80 7.27
C LEU A 234 5.08 -14.28 6.12
N ALA A 235 5.74 -13.35 5.43
CA ALA A 235 6.65 -13.67 4.33
C ALA A 235 7.93 -14.42 4.78
N MET A 236 8.40 -14.18 6.01
CA MET A 236 9.49 -14.94 6.63
C MET A 236 9.07 -16.36 6.97
N GLY A 237 7.83 -16.55 7.43
CA GLY A 237 7.22 -17.87 7.66
C GLY A 237 7.06 -18.73 6.41
N GLY A 238 7.20 -18.14 5.22
CA GLY A 238 7.12 -18.82 3.95
C GLY A 238 5.71 -18.89 3.36
N ALA A 239 5.65 -19.07 2.05
CA ALA A 239 4.39 -19.19 1.32
C ALA A 239 3.92 -20.64 1.24
N VAL A 240 2.59 -20.85 1.23
CA VAL A 240 2.01 -22.16 0.94
C VAL A 240 2.37 -22.56 -0.50
N PRO A 241 2.91 -23.78 -0.73
CA PRO A 241 3.18 -24.26 -2.08
C PRO A 241 1.91 -24.26 -2.93
N VAL A 242 1.98 -23.68 -4.13
CA VAL A 242 0.85 -23.66 -5.10
C VAL A 242 0.62 -25.04 -5.72
N HIS A 243 1.61 -25.94 -5.63
CA HIS A 243 1.55 -27.30 -6.13
C HIS A 243 2.00 -28.28 -5.05
N THR A 244 1.11 -29.18 -4.64
CA THR A 244 1.43 -30.35 -3.81
C THR A 244 1.94 -31.53 -4.64
N VAL A 245 1.89 -31.43 -5.96
CA VAL A 245 2.51 -32.40 -6.86
C VAL A 245 4.01 -32.12 -6.88
N LYS A 246 4.79 -33.03 -6.27
CA LYS A 246 6.25 -33.04 -6.38
C LYS A 246 6.61 -32.93 -7.87
N PRO A 247 7.38 -31.90 -8.29
CA PRO A 247 7.79 -31.78 -9.68
C PRO A 247 8.46 -33.09 -10.12
N ARG A 248 7.91 -33.75 -11.14
CA ARG A 248 8.52 -34.95 -11.72
C ARG A 248 9.77 -34.64 -12.55
N THR A 249 10.00 -33.35 -12.81
CA THR A 249 11.14 -32.81 -13.52
C THR A 249 12.30 -32.58 -12.56
N ALA A 250 13.52 -32.93 -12.97
CA ALA A 250 14.74 -32.63 -12.22
C ALA A 250 14.84 -31.11 -11.91
N PRO A 251 15.45 -30.71 -10.77
CA PRO A 251 15.68 -29.31 -10.45
C PRO A 251 16.38 -28.60 -11.61
N PHE A 252 15.88 -27.45 -12.02
CA PHE A 252 16.53 -26.66 -13.04
C PHE A 252 17.92 -26.23 -12.52
N ALA A 253 18.98 -26.59 -13.24
CA ALA A 253 20.36 -26.22 -12.87
C ALA A 253 20.61 -24.69 -12.91
N LYS A 254 19.71 -23.92 -13.56
CA LYS A 254 19.70 -22.46 -13.59
C LYS A 254 18.26 -21.95 -13.66
N ASP A 255 18.02 -20.84 -12.96
CA ASP A 255 16.78 -20.07 -13.04
C ASP A 255 16.53 -19.63 -14.50
N LYS A 256 15.40 -20.05 -15.08
CA LYS A 256 14.97 -19.67 -16.44
C LYS A 256 14.00 -18.48 -16.41
N GLY A 257 14.04 -17.64 -15.37
CA GLY A 257 13.23 -16.43 -15.25
C GLY A 257 13.67 -15.23 -16.10
N ARG A 258 14.78 -15.31 -16.86
CA ARG A 258 15.13 -14.28 -17.86
C ARG A 258 14.87 -14.80 -19.26
N HIS A 259 13.84 -14.28 -19.91
CA HIS A 259 14.01 -13.95 -21.32
C HIS A 259 15.01 -12.80 -21.36
N ALA A 260 16.24 -13.11 -21.77
CA ALA A 260 17.18 -12.07 -22.18
C ALA A 260 16.51 -11.28 -23.31
N VAL A 261 16.42 -9.97 -23.14
CA VAL A 261 16.18 -9.08 -24.27
C VAL A 261 17.38 -9.27 -25.22
N PRO A 262 17.17 -9.49 -26.53
CA PRO A 262 18.29 -9.60 -27.46
C PRO A 262 19.03 -8.26 -27.48
N GLY A 263 20.30 -8.22 -27.07
CA GLY A 263 21.13 -7.02 -27.30
C GLY A 263 22.27 -6.69 -26.34
N GLU A 264 22.51 -7.41 -25.24
CA GLU A 264 23.65 -7.06 -24.37
C GLU A 264 24.73 -8.13 -24.38
N GLY A 265 25.87 -7.73 -24.96
CA GLY A 265 27.09 -8.50 -25.05
C GLY A 265 27.70 -8.81 -23.69
N LYS A 266 28.43 -9.92 -23.66
CA LYS A 266 29.25 -10.37 -22.54
C LYS A 266 30.38 -9.37 -22.22
N PRO A 267 30.74 -9.20 -20.93
CA PRO A 267 32.12 -9.31 -20.51
C PRO A 267 32.55 -10.79 -20.42
#